data_AF-A0AAE6KT35-F1
#
_entry.id   AF-A0AAE6KT35-F1
#
_cell.length_a   1.000
_cell.length_b   1.000
_cell.length_c   1.000
_cell.angle_alpha   90.00
_cell.angle_beta   90.00
_cell.angle_gamma   90.00
#
_symmetry.space_group_name_H-M   'P 1'
#
loop_
_entity.id
_entity.type
_entity.pdbx_description
1 polymer ?
#
loop_
_entity_poly.entity_id
_entity_poly.type
_entity_poly.pdbx_seq_one_letter_code
_entity_poly.pdbx_strand_id
1 'polypeptide(L)' 'MRRLLCFPLLLALVLVQGACDRYDRPGTPVPETLRAETLEGERIDREALLGRPWVINVWAPG' A
#
# COMPACT_ATOMS: atom_id res chain seq x y z
N MET A 1 5.10 -33.99 21.62
CA MET A 1 5.65 -33.33 20.40
C MET A 1 4.58 -32.63 19.54
N ARG A 2 3.41 -32.24 20.09
CA ARG A 2 2.28 -31.68 19.30
C ARG A 2 2.06 -30.16 19.50
N ARG A 3 2.82 -29.54 20.41
CA ARG A 3 2.70 -28.11 20.78
C ARG A 3 3.62 -27.16 20.01
N LEU A 4 4.59 -27.68 19.25
CA LEU A 4 5.61 -26.87 18.55
C LEU A 4 5.17 -26.38 17.15
N LEU A 5 4.07 -26.94 16.60
CA LEU A 5 3.60 -26.59 15.25
C LEU A 5 2.63 -25.38 15.22
N CYS A 6 2.10 -24.94 16.36
CA CYS A 6 1.18 -23.79 16.40
C CYS A 6 1.91 -22.45 16.32
N PHE A 7 3.17 -22.37 16.78
CA PHE A 7 3.94 -21.13 16.80
C PHE A 7 4.25 -20.56 15.41
N PRO A 8 4.72 -21.35 14.42
CA PRO A 8 4.97 -20.81 13.07
C PRO A 8 3.68 -20.38 12.37
N LEU A 9 2.56 -21.07 12.64
CA LEU A 9 1.26 -20.74 12.07
C LEU A 9 0.72 -19.40 12.60
N LEU A 10 0.85 -19.17 13.90
CA LEU A 10 0.47 -17.90 14.53
C LEU A 10 1.35 -16.74 14.05
N LEU A 11 2.65 -16.98 13.87
CA LEU A 11 3.57 -15.97 13.33
C LEU A 11 3.21 -15.60 11.89
N ALA A 12 2.91 -16.59 11.05
CA ALA A 12 2.46 -16.35 9.68
C ALA A 12 1.15 -15.56 9.65
N LEU A 13 0.20 -15.85 10.54
CA LEU A 13 -1.08 -15.14 10.62
C LEU A 13 -0.90 -13.66 11.00
N VAL A 14 -0.01 -13.36 11.96
CA VAL A 14 0.30 -11.97 12.37
C VAL A 14 0.94 -11.18 11.22
N LEU A 15 1.85 -11.80 10.46
CA LEU A 15 2.48 -11.15 9.30
C LEU A 15 1.48 -10.84 8.18
N VAL A 16 0.50 -11.73 7.94
CA VAL A 16 -0.56 -11.50 6.95
C VAL A 16 -1.53 -10.40 7.41
N GLN A 17 -1.88 -10.34 8.70
CA GLN A 17 -2.77 -9.29 9.20
C GLN A 17 -2.14 -7.89 9.17
N GLY A 18 -0.83 -7.76 9.43
CA GLY A 18 -0.13 -6.48 9.34
C GLY A 18 -0.09 -5.87 7.93
N ALA A 19 -0.29 -6.68 6.89
CA ALA A 19 -0.32 -6.23 5.49
C ALA A 19 -1.71 -5.78 5.03
N CYS A 20 -2.79 -6.19 5.70
CA CYS A 20 -4.17 -5.90 5.29
C CYS A 20 -4.70 -4.54 5.75
N ASP A 21 -4.11 -3.92 6.78
CA ASP A 21 -4.62 -2.69 7.39
C ASP A 21 -4.08 -1.37 6.77
N ARG A 22 -3.46 -1.45 5.59
CA ARG A 22 -2.61 -0.36 5.04
C ARG A 22 -3.20 0.42 3.85
N TYR A 23 -4.51 0.40 3.66
CA TYR A 23 -5.15 1.33 2.72
C TYR A 23 -5.66 2.54 3.52
N ASP A 24 -5.01 3.69 3.30
CA ASP A 24 -5.50 5.04 3.64
C ASP A 24 -5.57 5.45 5.13
N ARG A 25 -4.46 5.27 5.88
CA ARG A 25 -4.33 5.97 7.17
C ARG A 25 -3.88 7.43 6.97
N PRO A 26 -4.57 8.42 7.57
CA PRO A 26 -4.12 9.81 7.56
C PRO A 26 -2.66 9.95 8.01
N GLY A 27 -1.89 10.78 7.31
CA GLY A 27 -0.46 10.99 7.59
C GLY A 27 0.48 9.90 7.07
N THR A 28 -0.04 8.83 6.43
CA THR A 28 0.81 7.88 5.72
C THR A 28 1.41 8.55 4.48
N PRO A 29 2.74 8.54 4.29
CA PRO A 29 3.34 9.12 3.11
C PRO A 29 2.96 8.34 1.86
N VAL A 30 2.88 9.03 0.72
CA VAL A 30 2.75 8.41 -0.60
C VAL A 30 3.91 7.43 -0.81
N PRO A 31 3.66 6.18 -1.27
CA PRO A 31 4.72 5.19 -1.50
C PRO A 31 5.75 5.66 -2.53
N GLU A 32 7.03 5.39 -2.27
CA GLU A 32 8.12 5.62 -3.25
C GLU A 32 7.96 4.75 -4.52
N THR A 33 7.17 3.69 -4.43
CA THR A 33 6.87 2.79 -5.54
C THR A 33 5.68 3.22 -6.38
N LEU A 34 5.06 4.38 -6.10
CA LEU A 34 3.95 4.88 -6.90
C LEU A 34 4.42 5.06 -8.36
N ARG A 35 3.69 4.43 -9.27
CA ARG A 35 3.84 4.63 -10.71
C ARG A 35 2.47 4.89 -11.28
N ALA A 36 2.25 6.08 -11.80
CA ALA A 36 1.04 6.45 -12.52
C ALA A 36 1.42 7.09 -13.86
N GLU A 37 0.48 7.07 -14.79
CA GLU A 37 0.64 7.68 -16.10
C GLU A 37 -0.61 8.50 -16.42
N THR A 38 -0.43 9.64 -17.09
CA THR A 38 -1.56 10.40 -17.65
C THR A 38 -2.18 9.64 -18.83
N LEU A 39 -3.33 10.11 -19.30
CA LEU A 39 -3.98 9.53 -20.49
C LEU A 39 -3.14 9.70 -21.77
N GLU A 40 -2.24 10.68 -21.76
CA GLU A 40 -1.29 10.98 -22.83
C GLU A 40 0.02 10.19 -22.69
N GLY A 41 0.18 9.39 -21.63
CA GLY A 41 1.36 8.56 -21.37
C GLY A 41 2.50 9.29 -20.65
N GLU A 42 2.24 10.46 -20.07
CA GLU A 42 3.23 11.14 -19.23
C GLU A 42 3.33 10.43 -17.87
N ARG A 43 4.55 10.11 -17.45
CA ARG A 43 4.81 9.44 -16.19
C ARG A 43 4.66 10.40 -15.01
N ILE A 44 3.85 10.02 -14.03
CA ILE A 44 3.72 10.69 -12.73
C ILE A 44 4.40 9.83 -11.66
N ASP A 45 5.53 10.32 -11.16
CA ASP A 45 6.25 9.75 -10.02
C ASP A 45 5.91 10.50 -8.71
N ARG A 46 6.35 9.96 -7.58
CA ARG A 46 6.06 10.52 -6.24
C ARG A 46 6.51 11.97 -6.11
N GLU A 47 7.63 12.34 -6.72
CA GLU A 47 8.21 13.68 -6.68
C GLU A 47 7.24 14.74 -7.20
N ALA A 48 6.43 14.39 -8.22
CA ALA A 48 5.42 15.28 -8.76
C ALA A 48 4.32 15.63 -7.74
N LEU A 49 4.13 14.78 -6.73
CA LEU A 49 3.12 14.94 -5.69
C LEU A 49 3.62 15.73 -4.47
N LEU A 50 4.91 16.06 -4.39
CA LEU A 50 5.49 16.76 -3.24
C LEU A 50 5.24 18.28 -3.29
N GLY A 51 5.17 18.91 -2.12
CA GLY A 51 5.11 20.37 -1.99
C GLY A 51 3.77 21.03 -2.31
N ARG A 52 2.76 20.27 -2.73
CA ARG A 52 1.40 20.74 -2.99
C ARG A 52 0.36 19.77 -2.39
N PRO A 53 -0.82 20.24 -1.95
CA PRO A 53 -1.89 19.34 -1.53
C PRO A 53 -2.52 18.66 -2.75
N TRP A 54 -2.90 17.39 -2.60
CA TRP A 54 -3.51 16.57 -3.66
C TRP A 54 -4.77 15.89 -3.16
N VAL A 55 -5.69 15.65 -4.10
CA VAL A 55 -6.83 14.75 -3.92
C VAL A 55 -6.60 13.58 -4.88
N ILE A 56 -6.48 12.37 -4.33
CA ILE A 56 -6.27 11.14 -5.10
C ILE A 56 -7.59 10.38 -5.13
N ASN A 57 -8.08 10.07 -6.33
CA ASN A 57 -9.28 9.25 -6.52
C ASN A 57 -8.89 7.98 -7.28
N VAL A 58 -9.20 6.82 -6.71
CA VAL A 58 -8.85 5.50 -7.27
C VAL A 58 -10.13 4.82 -7.73
N TRP A 59 -10.12 4.34 -8.98
CA TRP A 59 -11.22 3.59 -9.55
C TRP A 59 -10.69 2.32 -10.21
N ALA A 60 -11.46 1.24 -10.14
CA ALA A 60 -11.19 0.00 -10.85
C ALA A 60 -12.37 -0.27 -11.79
N PRO A 61 -12.14 -0.56 -13.08
CA PRO A 61 -13.20 -1.02 -13.96
C PRO A 61 -13.77 -2.36 -13.44
N GLY A 62 -15.09 -2.48 -13.47
CA GLY A 62 -15.82 -3.70 -13.11
C GLY A 62 -15.94 -4.69 -14.26
#